data_AF-A0A4Q7BIG1-F1
#
_entry.id   AF-A0A4Q7BIG1-F1
#
_cell.length_a   1.000
_cell.length_b   1.000
_cell.length_c   1.000
_cell.angle_alpha   90.00
_cell.angle_beta   90.00
_cell.angle_gamma   90.00
#
_symmetry.space_group_name_H-M   'P 1'
#
loop_
_entity.id
_entity.type
_entity.pdbx_description
1 polymer ?
#
loop_
_entity_poly.entity_id
_entity_poly.type
_entity_poly.pdbx_seq_one_letter_code
_entity_poly.pdbx_strand_id
1 'polypeptide(L)'
;MHKDISIWMPLYIGDLQAKFARMTAEQIGATLLLMMDFWKNGAIPQDLATLCSITKLPQQAKAKTLLNTLMTLELFEIESEKIHSNFLTNLKSQALQNQQMKSEKAKNAAQARWGKSASNAQASTKQSKIN
;
A
#
# COMPACT_ATOMS: atom_id res chain seq x y z
N MET A 1 18.62 1.05 0.62
CA MET A 1 17.65 0.16 1.29
C MET A 1 16.37 0.17 0.46
N HIS A 2 16.05 -0.91 -0.25
CA HIS A 2 14.72 -1.06 -0.84
C HIS A 2 13.72 -1.03 0.31
N LYS A 3 12.93 0.04 0.41
CA LYS A 3 11.88 0.13 1.43
C LYS A 3 10.72 -0.70 0.93
N ASP A 4 10.53 -1.84 1.58
CA ASP A 4 9.37 -2.68 1.32
C ASP A 4 8.09 -1.97 1.78
N ILE A 5 7.19 -1.70 0.84
CA ILE A 5 5.89 -1.06 1.09
C ILE A 5 4.84 -2.08 1.52
N SER A 6 5.13 -3.38 1.38
CA SER A 6 4.21 -4.45 1.79
C SER A 6 3.87 -4.42 3.29
N ILE A 7 4.70 -3.76 4.12
CA ILE A 7 4.53 -3.68 5.59
C ILE A 7 3.34 -2.83 6.04
N TRP A 8 2.81 -1.96 5.17
CA TRP A 8 1.67 -1.09 5.49
C TRP A 8 0.76 -0.93 4.28
N MET A 9 -0.53 -1.21 4.45
CA MET A 9 -1.56 -1.02 3.43
C MET A 9 -2.51 0.13 3.83
N PRO A 10 -2.67 1.18 3.01
CA PRO A 10 -3.66 2.22 3.26
C PRO A 10 -5.09 1.68 3.08
N LEU A 11 -5.98 2.05 4.00
CA LEU A 11 -7.42 1.79 3.90
C LEU A 11 -8.17 3.12 4.01
N TYR A 12 -8.84 3.54 2.93
CA TYR A 12 -9.69 4.73 2.91
C TYR A 12 -11.11 4.35 3.34
N ILE A 13 -11.46 4.62 4.59
CA ILE A 13 -12.69 4.11 5.21
C ILE A 13 -13.96 4.55 4.46
N GLY A 14 -14.03 5.79 3.97
CA GLY A 14 -15.18 6.28 3.20
C GLY A 14 -15.38 5.48 1.90
N ASP A 15 -14.30 5.23 1.16
CA ASP A 15 -14.34 4.48 -0.10
C ASP A 15 -14.73 3.02 0.15
N LEU A 16 -14.16 2.40 1.19
CA LEU A 16 -14.48 1.03 1.57
C LEU A 16 -15.92 0.88 2.04
N GLN A 17 -16.42 1.82 2.85
CA GLN A 17 -17.80 1.80 3.32
C GLN A 17 -18.78 1.89 2.15
N ALA A 18 -18.49 2.74 1.16
CA ALA A 18 -19.31 2.85 -0.05
C ALA A 18 -19.27 1.55 -0.89
N LYS A 19 -18.08 0.97 -1.11
CA LYS A 19 -17.91 -0.28 -1.87
C LYS A 19 -18.57 -1.48 -1.19
N PHE A 20 -18.49 -1.56 0.14
CA PHE A 20 -18.93 -2.72 0.92
C PHE A 20 -20.34 -2.57 1.50
N ALA A 21 -21.08 -1.52 1.13
CA ALA A 21 -22.35 -1.15 1.77
C ALA A 21 -23.40 -2.28 1.82
N ARG A 22 -23.37 -3.22 0.88
CA ARG A 22 -24.30 -4.38 0.82
C ARG A 22 -23.68 -5.72 1.22
N MET A 23 -22.44 -5.71 1.71
CA MET A 23 -21.72 -6.92 2.07
C MET A 23 -21.94 -7.28 3.55
N THR A 24 -22.00 -8.58 3.84
CA THR A 24 -22.05 -9.07 5.22
C THR A 24 -20.68 -8.92 5.91
N ALA A 25 -20.65 -8.98 7.23
CA ALA A 25 -19.39 -8.96 7.98
C ALA A 25 -18.42 -10.09 7.55
N GLU A 26 -18.94 -11.29 7.26
CA GLU A 26 -18.15 -12.42 6.75
C GLU A 26 -17.52 -12.06 5.39
N GLN A 27 -18.30 -11.49 4.47
CA GLN A 27 -17.82 -11.09 3.16
C GLN A 27 -16.78 -9.95 3.25
N ILE A 28 -17.00 -8.96 4.12
CA ILE A 28 -16.06 -7.86 4.34
C ILE A 28 -14.74 -8.39 4.89
N GLY A 29 -14.79 -9.24 5.93
CA GLY A 29 -13.59 -9.85 6.51
C GLY A 29 -12.81 -10.68 5.49
N ALA A 30 -13.50 -11.53 4.74
CA ALA A 30 -12.91 -12.33 3.67
C ALA A 30 -12.28 -11.46 2.56
N THR A 31 -12.91 -10.34 2.22
CA THR A 31 -12.38 -9.37 1.24
C THR A 31 -11.10 -8.72 1.73
N LEU A 32 -11.07 -8.27 2.99
CA LEU A 32 -9.88 -7.67 3.58
C LEU A 32 -8.72 -8.66 3.62
N LEU A 33 -8.98 -9.93 3.95
CA LEU A 33 -7.96 -10.99 3.90
C LEU A 33 -7.36 -11.16 2.50
N LEU A 34 -8.21 -11.14 1.46
CA LEU A 34 -7.75 -11.24 0.08
C LEU A 34 -6.95 -10.00 -0.36
N MET A 35 -7.40 -8.80 0.02
CA MET A 35 -6.66 -7.56 -0.24
C MET A 35 -5.29 -7.55 0.44
N MET A 36 -5.21 -8.03 1.69
CA MET A 36 -3.94 -8.12 2.43
C MET A 36 -2.97 -9.10 1.78
N ASP A 37 -3.45 -10.28 1.35
CA ASP A 37 -2.61 -11.25 0.65
C ASP A 37 -2.08 -10.69 -0.67
N PHE A 38 -2.96 -10.08 -1.48
CA PHE A 38 -2.56 -9.42 -2.72
C PHE A 38 -1.57 -8.28 -2.48
N TRP A 39 -1.81 -7.44 -1.46
CA TRP A 39 -0.92 -6.33 -1.14
C TRP A 39 0.50 -6.82 -0.82
N LYS A 40 0.60 -7.92 -0.09
CA LYS A 40 1.86 -8.50 0.33
C LYS A 40 2.56 -9.26 -0.81
N ASN A 41 1.82 -10.13 -1.50
CA ASN A 41 2.37 -11.15 -2.37
C ASN A 41 2.16 -10.89 -3.87
N GLY A 42 1.24 -9.99 -4.24
CA GLY A 42 0.85 -9.72 -5.62
C GLY A 42 -0.25 -10.65 -6.11
N ALA A 43 -0.25 -10.95 -7.41
CA ALA A 43 -1.30 -11.74 -8.06
C ALA A 43 -1.49 -13.12 -7.41
N ILE A 44 -2.75 -13.50 -7.22
CA ILE A 44 -3.15 -14.71 -6.49
C ILE A 44 -3.53 -15.81 -7.49
N PRO A 45 -3.12 -17.07 -7.32
CA PRO A 45 -3.61 -18.18 -8.16
C PRO A 45 -5.14 -18.28 -8.14
N GLN A 46 -5.77 -18.48 -9.30
CA GLN A 46 -7.23 -18.60 -9.42
C GLN A 46 -7.75 -20.02 -9.08
N ASP A 47 -7.22 -20.64 -8.03
CA ASP A 47 -7.73 -21.92 -7.54
C ASP A 47 -8.55 -21.73 -6.25
N LEU A 48 -9.65 -22.48 -6.14
CA LEU A 48 -10.61 -22.30 -5.05
C LEU A 48 -10.05 -22.74 -3.68
N ALA A 49 -9.03 -23.60 -3.64
CA ALA A 49 -8.41 -24.03 -2.38
C ALA A 49 -7.56 -22.90 -1.78
N THR A 50 -6.74 -22.24 -2.61
CA THR A 50 -5.98 -21.03 -2.24
C THR A 50 -6.94 -19.92 -1.82
N LEU A 51 -8.01 -19.69 -2.58
CA LEU A 51 -8.99 -18.67 -2.24
C LEU A 51 -9.64 -18.93 -0.87
N CYS A 52 -10.08 -20.16 -0.59
CA CYS A 52 -10.58 -20.55 0.73
C CYS A 52 -9.54 -20.38 1.83
N SER A 53 -8.29 -20.77 1.57
CA SER A 53 -7.19 -20.66 2.53
C SER A 53 -6.90 -19.21 2.93
N ILE A 54 -6.91 -18.28 1.97
CA ILE A 54 -6.69 -16.85 2.22
C ILE A 54 -7.91 -16.26 2.93
N THR A 55 -9.10 -16.44 2.36
CA THR A 55 -10.34 -15.80 2.83
C THR A 55 -10.89 -16.40 4.12
N LYS A 56 -10.40 -17.57 4.53
CA LYS A 56 -10.91 -18.38 5.66
C LYS A 56 -12.36 -18.82 5.49
N LEU A 57 -12.91 -18.76 4.27
CA LEU A 57 -14.25 -19.26 3.99
C LEU A 57 -14.24 -20.79 3.93
N PRO A 58 -15.14 -21.47 4.66
CA PRO A 58 -15.12 -22.93 4.79
C PRO A 58 -15.60 -23.66 3.53
N GLN A 59 -16.29 -22.97 2.62
CA GLN A 59 -16.94 -23.56 1.46
C GLN A 59 -16.45 -22.89 0.18
N GLN A 60 -15.98 -23.68 -0.78
CA GLN A 60 -15.53 -23.18 -2.09
C GLN A 60 -16.64 -22.41 -2.83
N ALA A 61 -17.90 -22.81 -2.67
CA ALA A 61 -19.04 -22.09 -3.24
C ALA A 61 -19.15 -20.65 -2.70
N LYS A 62 -18.96 -20.44 -1.38
CA LYS A 62 -18.93 -19.10 -0.78
C LYS A 62 -17.75 -18.28 -1.30
N ALA A 63 -16.57 -18.88 -1.39
CA ALA A 63 -15.38 -18.24 -1.91
C ALA A 63 -15.55 -17.79 -3.37
N LYS A 64 -16.13 -18.66 -4.21
CA LYS A 64 -16.47 -18.34 -5.60
C LYS A 64 -17.49 -17.20 -5.72
N THR A 65 -18.56 -17.23 -4.92
CA THR A 65 -19.56 -16.14 -4.89
C THR A 65 -18.95 -14.81 -4.44
N LEU A 66 -18.06 -14.85 -3.45
CA LEU A 66 -17.32 -13.67 -3.03
C LEU A 66 -16.46 -13.13 -4.17
N LEU A 67 -15.64 -13.97 -4.83
CA LEU A 67 -14.80 -13.55 -5.94
C LEU A 67 -15.61 -12.87 -7.06
N ASN A 68 -16.75 -13.46 -7.44
CA ASN A 68 -17.64 -12.85 -8.43
C ASN A 68 -18.14 -11.47 -7.98
N THR A 69 -18.49 -11.32 -6.71
CA THR A 69 -18.90 -10.02 -6.14
C THR A 69 -17.76 -9.00 -6.21
N LEU A 70 -16.53 -9.42 -5.90
CA LEU A 70 -15.36 -8.56 -5.95
C LEU A 70 -14.98 -8.14 -7.37
N MET A 71 -15.25 -8.99 -8.36
CA MET A 71 -15.13 -8.64 -9.78
C MET A 71 -16.19 -7.62 -10.20
N THR A 72 -17.44 -7.80 -9.81
CA THR A 72 -18.51 -6.81 -10.07
C THR A 72 -18.22 -5.46 -9.41
N LEU A 73 -17.55 -5.47 -8.27
CA LEU A 73 -17.11 -4.26 -7.58
C LEU A 73 -15.82 -3.67 -8.14
N GLU A 74 -15.21 -4.23 -9.19
CA GLU A 74 -13.92 -3.78 -9.75
C GLU A 74 -12.81 -3.72 -8.70
N LEU A 75 -12.84 -4.62 -7.71
CA LEU A 75 -11.78 -4.75 -6.72
C LEU A 75 -10.71 -5.75 -7.18
N PHE A 76 -11.14 -6.79 -7.89
CA PHE A 76 -10.29 -7.81 -8.47
C PHE A 76 -10.74 -8.14 -9.89
N GLU A 77 -9.84 -8.67 -10.70
CA GLU A 77 -10.07 -9.16 -12.04
C GLU A 77 -9.31 -10.47 -12.24
N ILE A 78 -9.67 -11.22 -13.28
CA ILE A 78 -9.03 -12.49 -13.60
C ILE A 78 -8.33 -12.33 -14.94
N GLU A 79 -7.03 -12.59 -14.95
CA GLU A 79 -6.19 -12.58 -16.14
C GLU A 79 -5.20 -13.74 -16.05
N SER A 80 -5.08 -14.54 -17.11
CA SER A 80 -4.11 -15.64 -17.20
C SER A 80 -4.11 -16.59 -15.99
N GLU A 81 -5.30 -17.06 -15.57
CA GLU A 81 -5.51 -17.95 -14.41
C GLU A 81 -5.02 -17.38 -13.07
N LYS A 82 -4.93 -16.04 -12.99
CA LYS A 82 -4.56 -15.31 -11.77
C LYS A 82 -5.56 -14.21 -11.48
N ILE A 83 -5.72 -13.97 -10.19
CA ILE A 83 -6.54 -12.89 -9.65
C ILE A 83 -5.63 -11.67 -9.46
N HIS A 84 -5.94 -10.62 -10.22
CA HIS A 84 -5.25 -9.34 -10.24
C HIS A 84 -6.11 -8.24 -9.63
N SER A 85 -5.50 -7.12 -9.26
CA SER A 85 -6.23 -5.94 -8.79
C SER A 85 -5.55 -4.66 -9.28
N ASN A 86 -6.11 -4.06 -10.32
CA ASN A 86 -5.75 -2.71 -10.75
C ASN A 86 -5.95 -1.70 -9.62
N PHE A 87 -7.01 -1.81 -8.82
CA PHE A 87 -7.27 -0.95 -7.67
C PHE A 87 -6.12 -0.97 -6.65
N LEU A 88 -5.72 -2.17 -6.17
CA LEU A 88 -4.64 -2.29 -5.17
C LEU A 88 -3.27 -1.98 -5.76
N THR A 89 -3.05 -2.29 -7.04
CA THR A 89 -1.79 -1.96 -7.74
C THR A 89 -1.61 -0.45 -7.84
N ASN A 90 -2.64 0.29 -8.23
CA ASN A 90 -2.63 1.75 -8.28
C ASN A 90 -2.40 2.35 -6.88
N LEU A 91 -3.08 1.79 -5.87
CA LEU A 91 -2.91 2.20 -4.48
C LEU A 91 -1.48 1.98 -3.98
N LYS A 92 -0.86 0.85 -4.34
CA LYS A 92 0.54 0.54 -4.01
C LYS A 92 1.53 1.46 -4.72
N SER A 93 1.27 1.79 -5.99
CA SER A 93 2.04 2.78 -6.76
C SER A 93 1.97 4.16 -6.11
N GLN A 94 0.77 4.61 -5.72
CA GLN A 94 0.59 5.89 -5.02
C GLN A 94 1.31 5.91 -3.67
N ALA A 95 1.24 4.83 -2.90
CA ALA A 95 1.96 4.70 -1.63
C ALA A 95 3.49 4.82 -1.84
N LEU A 96 4.02 4.23 -2.91
CA LEU A 96 5.44 4.33 -3.29
C LEU A 96 5.83 5.76 -3.64
N GLN A 97 5.05 6.42 -4.50
CA GLN A 97 5.29 7.82 -4.87
C GLN A 97 5.24 8.74 -3.64
N ASN A 98 4.26 8.56 -2.75
CA ASN A 98 4.15 9.34 -1.51
C ASN A 98 5.36 9.15 -0.60
N GLN A 99 5.89 7.93 -0.50
CA GLN A 99 7.09 7.65 0.28
C GLN A 99 8.33 8.31 -0.33
N GLN A 100 8.49 8.22 -1.66
CA GLN A 100 9.61 8.84 -2.39
C GLN A 100 9.59 10.36 -2.21
N MET A 101 8.46 11.02 -2.45
CA MET A 101 8.31 12.46 -2.27
C MET A 101 8.63 12.91 -0.83
N LYS A 102 8.18 12.16 0.19
CA LYS A 102 8.52 12.45 1.59
C LYS A 102 10.01 12.32 1.86
N SER A 103 10.64 11.28 1.32
CA SER A 103 12.08 11.04 1.45
C SER A 103 12.91 12.14 0.77
N GLU A 104 12.53 12.57 -0.43
CA GLU A 104 13.17 13.66 -1.16
C GLU A 104 13.04 14.99 -0.41
N LYS A 105 11.84 15.32 0.08
CA LYS A 105 11.63 16.51 0.92
C LYS A 105 12.51 16.50 2.16
N ALA A 106 12.64 15.35 2.84
CA ALA A 106 13.50 15.21 4.00
C ALA A 106 14.99 15.40 3.65
N LYS A 107 15.44 14.81 2.53
CA LYS A 107 16.81 14.97 2.03
C LYS A 107 17.12 16.43 1.69
N ASN A 108 16.22 17.10 0.96
CA ASN A 108 16.38 18.51 0.58
C ASN A 108 16.40 19.42 1.81
N ALA A 109 15.55 19.16 2.81
CA ALA A 109 15.56 19.90 4.07
C ALA A 109 16.85 19.70 4.87
N ALA A 110 17.38 18.47 4.93
CA ALA A 110 18.65 18.18 5.58
C ALA A 110 19.82 18.89 4.85
N GLN A 111 19.86 18.83 3.52
CA GLN A 111 20.88 19.50 2.71
C GLN A 111 20.82 21.03 2.88
N ALA A 112 19.63 21.63 2.93
CA ALA A 112 19.48 23.07 3.18
C ALA A 112 19.95 23.49 4.58
N ARG A 113 19.73 22.64 5.60
CA ARG A 113 20.17 22.89 6.98
C ARG A 113 21.69 22.72 7.14
N TRP A 114 22.25 21.62 6.65
CA TRP A 114 23.63 21.23 6.93
C TRP A 114 24.62 21.76 5.88
N GLY A 115 24.16 22.00 4.65
CA GLY A 115 24.97 22.62 3.60
C GLY A 115 25.34 24.09 3.90
N LYS A 116 24.56 24.77 4.75
CA LYS A 116 24.87 26.13 5.22
C LYS A 116 25.84 26.16 6.42
N SER A 117 26.00 25.05 7.15
CA SER A 117 26.87 24.99 8.33
C SER A 117 28.36 25.10 7.98
N ALA A 118 28.78 24.67 6.79
CA ALA A 118 30.16 24.87 6.31
C ALA A 118 30.51 26.36 6.10
N SER A 119 29.52 27.20 5.77
CA SER A 119 29.73 28.64 5.55
C SER A 119 29.81 29.44 6.86
N ASN A 120 29.11 29.01 7.92
CA ASN A 120 29.12 29.75 9.20
C ASN A 120 30.34 29.44 10.07
N ALA A 121 31.00 28.29 9.90
CA ALA A 121 32.25 27.97 10.61
C ALA A 121 33.42 28.92 10.24
N GLN A 122 33.39 29.52 9.04
CA GLN A 122 34.39 30.50 8.60
C GLN A 122 34.10 31.94 9.08
N ALA A 123 32.87 32.24 9.49
CA ALA A 123 32.50 33.57 9.98
C ALA A 123 32.96 33.80 11.43
N SER A 124 32.96 32.76 12.27
CA SER A 124 33.31 32.88 13.70
C SER A 124 34.83 33.00 13.96
N THR A 125 35.68 32.59 13.02
CA THR A 125 37.15 32.66 13.16
C THR A 125 37.75 34.04 12.87
N LYS A 126 37.01 34.97 12.23
CA LYS A 126 37.50 36.34 11.96
C LYS A 126 37.26 37.34 13.10
N GLN A 127 36.35 37.06 14.03
CA GLN A 127 36.03 37.98 15.13
C GLN A 127 36.97 37.86 16.35
N SER A 128 37.79 36.81 16.46
CA SER A 128 38.67 36.60 17.62
C SER A 128 40.10 37.15 17.46
N LYS A 129 40.41 37.90 16.39
CA LYS A 129 41.76 38.44 16.11
C LYS A 129 41.89 39.96 16.22
N ILE A 130 40.96 40.61 16.92
CA ILE A 130 41.06 42.04 17.22
C ILE A 130 40.91 42.17 18.74
N ASN A 131 42.04 42.05 19.43
CA ASN A 131 42.34 42.61 20.74
C ASN A 131 43.85 42.79 20.83
#